data_AF-A0A972VPU5-F1
#
_entry.id   AF-A0A972VPU5-F1
#
_cell.length_a   1.000
_cell.length_b   1.000
_cell.length_c   1.000
_cell.angle_alpha   90.00
_cell.angle_beta   90.00
_cell.angle_gamma   90.00
#
_symmetry.space_group_name_H-M   'P 1'
#
loop_
_entity.id
_entity.type
_entity.pdbx_description
1 polymer ?
#
loop_
_entity_poly.entity_id
_entity_poly.type
_entity_poly.pdbx_seq_one_letter_code
_entity_poly.pdbx_strand_id
1 'polypeptide(L)'
;MECFTCCKWYVLLSDKGREVCTNPEDGVVEMNNKFGMLVSIVFFFTFIVQDEVYAWGWETHRYVNENAVDYLPQEMGFFESYREYLNQHSTDPDQGSLPGYYHYIDIDYYAGFFDGTLPHDWDEMVAAYGYNVVIGNGTIPWVVELWTDSLTVLMSTGQWESAWQVAAELGHYVADSHNPLHLTLNYNGQSTGNYGIHSRYETQMINSHLPQLPLPNSTSIYWNSTIDSVFQYIEDVYPYVSDIIAADDLAYAQDPNYNSTYYSVLWEELDSLTIDAIHRAIIDLASIWQTAWINAGSPTLSAGNESLQPEEFILYQNYPNPFNPTTNIRYNLPQRSDVQITIFDLAGREVTTLVSETQDVGHKSILCDASNMSSGMYFYQIVAGEFVQTRKMMLLK
;
A
#
# COMPACT_ATOMS: atom_id res chain seq x y z
N MET A 1 28.92 -3.22 -28.53
CA MET A 1 30.20 -2.56 -28.19
C MET A 1 29.86 -1.08 -28.05
N GLU A 2 29.78 -0.63 -26.79
CA GLU A 2 29.99 0.72 -26.23
C GLU A 2 29.62 1.95 -27.08
N CYS A 3 29.04 3.04 -26.60
CA CYS A 3 28.53 3.51 -25.30
C CYS A 3 28.00 4.93 -25.63
N PHE A 4 26.94 5.38 -24.93
CA PHE A 4 26.58 6.78 -24.58
C PHE A 4 26.85 7.92 -25.60
N THR A 5 25.94 8.85 -25.88
CA THR A 5 25.40 9.82 -24.90
C THR A 5 24.32 10.67 -25.57
N CYS A 6 23.36 11.09 -24.75
CA CYS A 6 22.33 12.11 -24.95
C CYS A 6 22.84 13.43 -25.59
N CYS A 7 22.08 14.00 -26.53
CA CYS A 7 22.08 15.44 -26.83
C CYS A 7 20.70 15.88 -27.34
N LYS A 8 20.06 16.75 -26.55
CA LYS A 8 19.00 17.66 -26.99
C LYS A 8 19.49 18.46 -28.21
N TRP A 9 18.64 18.58 -29.23
CA TRP A 9 18.72 19.65 -30.22
C TRP A 9 17.36 20.34 -30.29
N TYR A 10 17.30 21.58 -29.80
CA TYR A 10 16.35 22.58 -30.24
C TYR A 10 16.97 23.23 -31.49
N VAL A 11 16.24 23.25 -32.60
CA VAL A 11 16.61 24.00 -33.81
C VAL A 11 15.95 25.38 -33.74
N LEU A 12 16.78 26.42 -33.82
CA LEU A 12 16.37 27.81 -34.08
C LEU A 12 16.53 28.13 -35.57
N LEU A 13 15.51 28.75 -36.17
CA LEU A 13 15.54 29.69 -37.31
C LEU A 13 14.18 30.42 -37.25
N SER A 14 13.98 31.70 -37.56
CA SER A 14 14.76 32.86 -38.01
C SER A 14 13.77 34.04 -38.00
N ASP A 15 14.18 35.26 -37.64
CA ASP A 15 14.08 36.44 -38.53
C ASP A 15 14.25 37.79 -37.81
N LYS A 16 15.06 38.64 -38.46
CA LYS A 16 15.25 40.10 -38.28
C LYS A 16 16.09 40.49 -37.05
N GLY A 17 17.31 40.98 -37.17
CA GLY A 17 17.86 41.87 -38.20
C GLY A 17 18.04 43.27 -37.63
N ARG A 18 19.19 43.52 -37.00
CA ARG A 18 19.95 44.79 -37.07
C ARG A 18 21.21 44.72 -36.21
N GLU A 19 22.34 44.86 -36.88
CA GLU A 19 23.66 45.13 -36.32
C GLU A 19 23.74 46.58 -35.84
N VAL A 20 24.37 46.82 -34.68
CA VAL A 20 25.17 48.03 -34.43
C VAL A 20 26.39 47.60 -33.62
N CYS A 21 27.57 47.70 -34.23
CA CYS A 21 28.86 47.61 -33.56
C CYS A 21 29.37 49.02 -33.25
N THR A 22 29.89 49.26 -32.04
CA THR A 22 31.11 50.07 -31.80
C THR A 22 31.63 49.83 -30.38
N ASN A 23 32.95 49.68 -30.27
CA ASN A 23 33.83 49.63 -29.09
C ASN A 23 35.09 50.48 -29.48
N PRO A 24 36.12 50.75 -28.67
CA PRO A 24 36.30 50.99 -27.21
C PRO A 24 37.03 52.35 -26.97
N GLU A 25 37.66 52.53 -25.78
CA GLU A 25 38.73 53.51 -25.41
C GLU A 25 38.22 54.84 -24.85
N ASP A 26 38.68 55.41 -23.72
CA ASP A 26 39.77 55.13 -22.78
C ASP A 26 39.47 55.87 -21.45
N GLY A 27 40.02 55.40 -20.32
CA GLY A 27 40.09 56.22 -19.11
C GLY A 27 40.29 55.44 -17.81
N VAL A 28 41.52 55.00 -17.55
CA VAL A 28 41.97 54.51 -16.23
C VAL A 28 42.33 55.70 -15.34
N VAL A 29 41.69 55.83 -14.17
CA VAL A 29 42.22 56.55 -12.99
C VAL A 29 41.90 55.73 -11.72
N GLU A 30 42.88 55.70 -10.83
CA GLU A 30 43.11 54.78 -9.70
C GLU A 30 42.14 54.84 -8.49
N MET A 31 42.02 53.65 -7.86
CA MET A 31 41.99 53.31 -6.42
C MET A 31 41.10 54.11 -5.44
N ASN A 32 40.06 53.45 -4.90
CA ASN A 32 40.16 52.74 -3.62
C ASN A 32 38.83 52.14 -3.12
N ASN A 33 38.98 50.98 -2.46
CA ASN A 33 38.12 50.39 -1.43
C ASN A 33 36.83 49.61 -1.78
N LYS A 34 37.02 48.28 -1.69
CA LYS A 34 36.32 47.33 -0.79
C LYS A 34 35.13 46.53 -1.35
N PHE A 35 35.36 45.22 -1.27
CA PHE A 35 34.42 44.10 -1.18
C PHE A 35 33.66 43.70 -2.44
N GLY A 36 34.22 42.70 -3.13
CA GLY A 36 33.49 41.89 -4.09
C GLY A 36 32.41 41.08 -3.39
N MET A 37 31.18 41.21 -3.87
CA MET A 37 30.06 40.36 -3.50
C MET A 37 29.96 39.24 -4.54
N LEU A 38 30.41 38.04 -4.16
CA LEU A 38 30.13 36.81 -4.89
C LEU A 38 28.62 36.56 -4.79
N VAL A 39 27.92 36.63 -5.92
CA VAL A 39 26.55 36.12 -6.03
C VAL A 39 26.63 34.60 -6.16
N SER A 40 26.57 33.91 -5.02
CA SER A 40 26.34 32.47 -4.98
C SER A 40 24.87 32.22 -5.28
N ILE A 41 24.55 31.71 -6.47
CA ILE A 41 23.24 31.14 -6.77
C ILE A 41 23.16 29.80 -6.03
N VAL A 42 22.54 29.81 -4.86
CA VAL A 42 22.16 28.59 -4.15
C VAL A 42 20.89 28.07 -4.82
N PHE A 43 21.02 27.02 -5.63
CA PHE A 43 19.88 26.20 -6.00
C PHE A 43 19.41 25.48 -4.73
N PHE A 44 18.34 26.00 -4.11
CA PHE A 44 17.54 25.21 -3.18
C PHE A 44 16.86 24.11 -3.99
N PHE A 45 17.50 22.95 -4.07
CA PHE A 45 16.75 21.70 -4.23
C PHE A 45 15.97 21.54 -2.93
N THR A 46 14.70 21.95 -2.94
CA THR A 46 13.72 21.41 -2.00
C THR A 46 13.65 19.92 -2.29
N PHE A 47 14.40 19.14 -1.52
CA PHE A 47 14.06 17.75 -1.33
C PHE A 47 12.65 17.76 -0.75
N ILE A 48 11.68 17.34 -1.57
CA ILE A 48 10.42 16.84 -1.04
C ILE A 48 10.84 15.59 -0.29
N VAL A 49 10.98 15.72 1.03
CA VAL A 49 10.93 14.57 1.91
C VAL A 49 9.53 14.02 1.67
N GLN A 50 9.43 12.85 1.04
CA GLN A 50 8.21 12.09 1.15
C GLN A 50 8.17 11.71 2.62
N ASP A 51 7.36 12.43 3.41
CA ASP A 51 7.01 12.01 4.74
C ASP A 51 6.42 10.61 4.58
N GLU A 52 7.00 9.64 5.29
CA GLU A 52 6.46 8.28 5.30
C GLU A 52 5.05 8.39 5.86
N VAL A 53 4.06 8.11 5.00
CA VAL A 53 2.66 8.05 5.36
C VAL A 53 2.53 6.81 6.23
N TYR A 54 2.47 7.01 7.54
CA TYR A 54 2.08 5.95 8.44
C TYR A 54 0.58 5.74 8.23
N ALA A 55 0.21 4.53 7.84
CA ALA A 55 -1.18 4.09 7.77
C ALA A 55 -1.86 4.17 9.15
N TRP A 56 -3.14 3.79 9.28
CA TRP A 56 -3.81 3.80 10.60
C TRP A 56 -2.87 3.25 11.67
N GLY A 57 -2.86 3.85 12.87
CA GLY A 57 -2.00 3.35 13.94
C GLY A 57 -2.18 1.84 14.12
N TRP A 58 -1.08 1.10 14.31
CA TRP A 58 -1.03 -0.38 14.30
C TRP A 58 -2.16 -1.07 15.07
N GLU A 59 -2.65 -0.45 16.14
CA GLU A 59 -3.73 -0.97 16.97
C GLU A 59 -5.09 -1.01 16.26
N THR A 60 -5.37 -0.08 15.33
CA THR A 60 -6.65 -0.09 14.59
C THR A 60 -6.68 -1.21 13.56
N HIS A 61 -5.59 -1.44 12.81
CA HIS A 61 -5.49 -2.57 11.89
C HIS A 61 -5.70 -3.91 12.60
N ARG A 62 -5.07 -4.07 13.77
CA ARG A 62 -5.23 -5.22 14.66
C ARG A 62 -6.67 -5.38 15.11
N TYR A 63 -7.28 -4.28 15.59
CA TYR A 63 -8.65 -4.27 16.07
C TYR A 63 -9.65 -4.67 14.98
N VAL A 64 -9.52 -4.11 13.76
CA VAL A 64 -10.41 -4.45 12.64
C VAL A 64 -10.28 -5.92 12.26
N ASN A 65 -9.06 -6.43 12.09
CA ASN A 65 -8.81 -7.84 11.74
C ASN A 65 -9.34 -8.80 12.80
N GLU A 66 -9.06 -8.51 14.08
CA GLU A 66 -9.49 -9.35 15.18
C GLU A 66 -11.02 -9.42 15.26
N ASN A 67 -11.72 -8.29 15.18
CA ASN A 67 -13.17 -8.25 15.37
C ASN A 67 -13.94 -8.75 14.15
N ALA A 68 -13.41 -8.61 12.92
CA ALA A 68 -14.08 -9.10 11.71
C ALA A 68 -14.39 -10.60 11.74
N VAL A 69 -13.62 -11.39 12.50
CA VAL A 69 -13.84 -12.85 12.67
C VAL A 69 -15.22 -13.16 13.26
N ASP A 70 -15.74 -12.31 14.16
CA ASP A 70 -17.04 -12.52 14.83
C ASP A 70 -18.24 -12.38 13.89
N TYR A 71 -18.03 -11.78 12.71
CA TYR A 71 -19.08 -11.42 11.77
C TYR A 71 -19.18 -12.36 10.57
N LEU A 72 -18.36 -13.41 10.55
CA LEU A 72 -18.36 -14.44 9.52
C LEU A 72 -19.53 -15.44 9.70
N PRO A 73 -19.98 -16.08 8.61
CA PRO A 73 -20.98 -17.14 8.70
C PRO A 73 -20.44 -18.34 9.49
N GLN A 74 -21.33 -19.13 10.09
CA GLN A 74 -20.96 -20.25 10.97
C GLN A 74 -20.03 -21.27 10.28
N GLU A 75 -20.20 -21.49 8.98
CA GLU A 75 -19.40 -22.37 8.15
C GLU A 75 -17.93 -21.94 8.06
N MET A 76 -17.65 -20.65 8.30
CA MET A 76 -16.32 -20.06 8.36
C MET A 76 -15.76 -19.97 9.79
N GLY A 77 -16.37 -20.64 10.76
CA GLY A 77 -15.94 -20.62 12.16
C GLY A 77 -14.48 -21.09 12.40
N PHE A 78 -13.83 -21.69 11.39
CA PHE A 78 -12.40 -22.01 11.44
C PHE A 78 -11.48 -20.78 11.43
N PHE A 79 -11.98 -19.58 11.08
CA PHE A 79 -11.25 -18.32 11.25
C PHE A 79 -10.92 -18.02 12.72
N GLU A 80 -11.75 -18.50 13.66
CA GLU A 80 -11.52 -18.31 15.09
C GLU A 80 -10.16 -18.84 15.54
N SER A 81 -9.75 -19.99 15.01
CA SER A 81 -8.45 -20.61 15.32
C SER A 81 -7.25 -19.79 14.81
N TYR A 82 -7.47 -18.83 13.90
CA TYR A 82 -6.43 -17.99 13.31
C TYR A 82 -6.60 -16.50 13.67
N ARG A 83 -7.54 -16.15 14.56
CA ARG A 83 -7.79 -14.75 14.97
C ARG A 83 -6.51 -14.05 15.42
N GLU A 84 -5.71 -14.69 16.27
CA GLU A 84 -4.44 -14.13 16.75
C GLU A 84 -3.44 -13.92 15.61
N TYR A 85 -3.39 -14.83 14.64
CA TYR A 85 -2.53 -14.69 13.46
C TYR A 85 -2.95 -13.50 12.61
N LEU A 86 -4.26 -13.38 12.33
CA LEU A 86 -4.82 -12.26 11.57
C LEU A 86 -4.54 -10.91 12.25
N ASN A 87 -4.68 -10.85 13.58
CA ASN A 87 -4.31 -9.68 14.37
C ASN A 87 -2.81 -9.36 14.21
N GLN A 88 -1.91 -10.31 14.50
CA GLN A 88 -0.46 -10.08 14.49
C GLN A 88 0.08 -9.66 13.13
N HIS A 89 -0.46 -10.22 12.04
CA HIS A 89 -0.01 -10.00 10.66
C HIS A 89 -0.76 -8.87 9.93
N SER A 90 -1.71 -8.20 10.58
CA SER A 90 -2.47 -7.07 10.00
C SER A 90 -1.63 -5.82 9.73
N THR A 91 -0.42 -5.73 10.28
CA THR A 91 0.50 -4.58 10.10
C THR A 91 1.74 -4.95 9.30
N ASP A 92 1.75 -6.14 8.67
CA ASP A 92 2.86 -6.57 7.81
C ASP A 92 3.04 -5.66 6.58
N PRO A 93 1.98 -5.14 5.93
CA PRO A 93 2.15 -4.22 4.80
C PRO A 93 2.99 -2.99 5.11
N ASP A 94 2.81 -2.36 6.29
CA ASP A 94 3.60 -1.20 6.74
C ASP A 94 5.07 -1.51 7.05
N GLN A 95 5.37 -2.77 7.35
CA GLN A 95 6.74 -3.23 7.63
C GLN A 95 7.43 -3.74 6.35
N GLY A 96 6.66 -3.87 5.27
CA GLY A 96 7.10 -4.42 4.01
C GLY A 96 7.84 -3.41 3.13
N SER A 97 8.07 -3.84 1.90
CA SER A 97 8.61 -2.98 0.82
C SER A 97 7.57 -2.74 -0.28
N LEU A 98 6.30 -3.00 0.04
CA LEU A 98 5.22 -2.77 -0.90
C LEU A 98 5.08 -1.25 -1.14
N PRO A 99 4.63 -0.85 -2.34
CA PRO A 99 4.59 0.56 -2.67
C PRO A 99 3.60 1.33 -1.81
N GLY A 100 3.99 2.52 -1.33
CA GLY A 100 3.11 3.36 -0.50
C GLY A 100 1.78 3.73 -1.17
N TYR A 101 1.70 3.74 -2.50
CA TYR A 101 0.46 3.97 -3.24
C TYR A 101 -0.57 2.82 -3.12
N TYR A 102 -0.29 1.76 -2.36
CA TYR A 102 -1.26 0.73 -2.01
C TYR A 102 -2.15 1.11 -0.82
N HIS A 103 -1.74 2.09 -0.02
CA HIS A 103 -2.37 2.41 1.27
C HIS A 103 -3.41 3.52 1.21
N TYR A 104 -3.59 4.14 0.03
CA TYR A 104 -4.48 5.29 -0.12
C TYR A 104 -5.07 5.37 -1.52
N ILE A 105 -6.04 6.27 -1.67
CA ILE A 105 -6.47 6.83 -2.95
C ILE A 105 -6.85 8.29 -2.75
N ASP A 106 -6.23 9.20 -3.46
CA ASP A 106 -6.62 10.60 -3.49
C ASP A 106 -7.87 10.77 -4.36
N ILE A 107 -9.02 10.29 -3.87
CA ILE A 107 -10.24 10.17 -4.68
C ILE A 107 -10.73 11.53 -5.18
N ASP A 108 -10.47 12.58 -4.40
CA ASP A 108 -10.80 13.98 -4.70
C ASP A 108 -9.89 14.64 -5.76
N TYR A 109 -8.86 13.93 -6.23
CA TYR A 109 -8.16 14.30 -7.46
C TYR A 109 -9.05 14.13 -8.69
N TYR A 110 -9.93 13.12 -8.69
CA TYR A 110 -10.70 12.73 -9.86
C TYR A 110 -12.04 13.47 -9.91
N ALA A 111 -12.18 14.42 -10.85
CA ALA A 111 -13.46 15.13 -11.04
C ALA A 111 -14.64 14.18 -11.29
N GLY A 112 -14.40 13.03 -11.94
CA GLY A 112 -15.40 11.99 -12.20
C GLY A 112 -16.00 11.36 -10.94
N PHE A 113 -15.29 11.43 -9.80
CA PHE A 113 -15.83 10.97 -8.52
C PHE A 113 -17.07 11.79 -8.11
N PHE A 114 -16.99 13.11 -8.24
CA PHE A 114 -18.05 14.01 -7.80
C PHE A 114 -19.29 14.03 -8.70
N ASP A 115 -19.17 13.62 -9.96
CA ASP A 115 -20.29 13.54 -10.90
C ASP A 115 -20.75 12.11 -11.21
N GLY A 116 -20.16 11.10 -10.53
CA GLY A 116 -20.52 9.69 -10.66
C GLY A 116 -20.11 9.06 -11.99
N THR A 117 -19.08 9.60 -12.65
CA THR A 117 -18.55 9.10 -13.93
C THR A 117 -17.17 8.45 -13.82
N LEU A 118 -16.62 8.35 -12.61
CA LEU A 118 -15.33 7.70 -12.39
C LEU A 118 -15.39 6.21 -12.79
N PRO A 119 -14.54 5.75 -13.72
CA PRO A 119 -14.45 4.32 -14.00
C PRO A 119 -13.92 3.56 -12.78
N HIS A 120 -14.51 2.41 -12.48
CA HIS A 120 -14.02 1.53 -11.42
C HIS A 120 -13.01 0.50 -11.95
N ASP A 121 -13.16 0.09 -13.22
CA ASP A 121 -12.23 -0.84 -13.87
C ASP A 121 -10.84 -0.20 -14.04
N TRP A 122 -9.80 -1.00 -13.73
CA TRP A 122 -8.41 -0.54 -13.78
C TRP A 122 -7.99 -0.09 -15.19
N ASP A 123 -8.32 -0.86 -16.22
CA ASP A 123 -7.92 -0.57 -17.59
C ASP A 123 -8.65 0.68 -18.10
N GLU A 124 -9.91 0.87 -17.73
CA GLU A 124 -10.67 2.09 -18.03
C GLU A 124 -10.09 3.31 -17.32
N MET A 125 -9.69 3.18 -16.04
CA MET A 125 -9.02 4.24 -15.30
C MET A 125 -7.68 4.64 -15.92
N VAL A 126 -6.85 3.65 -16.27
CA VAL A 126 -5.57 3.88 -16.93
C VAL A 126 -5.77 4.48 -18.32
N ALA A 127 -6.81 4.08 -19.06
CA ALA A 127 -7.14 4.66 -20.35
C ALA A 127 -7.61 6.12 -20.24
N ALA A 128 -8.36 6.47 -19.19
CA ALA A 128 -8.89 7.80 -18.98
C ALA A 128 -7.84 8.79 -18.44
N TYR A 129 -7.03 8.37 -17.46
CA TYR A 129 -6.14 9.27 -16.70
C TYR A 129 -4.65 9.02 -16.95
N GLY A 130 -4.28 7.83 -17.45
CA GLY A 130 -2.91 7.42 -17.67
C GLY A 130 -2.28 6.75 -16.44
N TYR A 131 -1.49 5.70 -16.67
CA TYR A 131 -0.92 4.84 -15.63
C TYR A 131 -0.21 5.61 -14.49
N ASN A 132 0.68 6.56 -14.85
CA ASN A 132 1.44 7.33 -13.84
C ASN A 132 0.55 8.23 -12.98
N VAL A 133 -0.58 8.70 -13.51
CA VAL A 133 -1.54 9.51 -12.75
C VAL A 133 -2.31 8.62 -11.79
N VAL A 134 -2.77 7.45 -12.26
CA VAL A 134 -3.51 6.50 -11.41
C VAL A 134 -2.66 6.04 -10.23
N ILE A 135 -1.44 5.55 -10.47
CA ILE A 135 -0.55 5.12 -9.37
C ILE A 135 -0.13 6.29 -8.46
N GLY A 136 0.00 7.49 -9.03
CA GLY A 136 0.45 8.69 -8.32
C GLY A 136 -0.59 9.25 -7.35
N ASN A 137 -1.86 8.85 -7.50
CA ASN A 137 -2.98 9.24 -6.65
C ASN A 137 -3.53 8.03 -5.87
N GLY A 138 -2.71 6.99 -5.66
CA GLY A 138 -3.10 5.83 -4.86
C GLY A 138 -4.01 4.82 -5.59
N THR A 139 -3.92 3.57 -5.14
CA THR A 139 -4.48 2.40 -5.85
C THR A 139 -5.25 1.44 -4.95
N ILE A 140 -5.55 1.86 -3.71
CA ILE A 140 -6.12 0.97 -2.70
C ILE A 140 -7.39 0.21 -3.13
N PRO A 141 -8.32 0.75 -3.96
CA PRO A 141 -9.48 -0.03 -4.41
C PRO A 141 -9.12 -1.30 -5.17
N TRP A 142 -8.15 -1.17 -6.09
CA TRP A 142 -7.69 -2.29 -6.92
C TRP A 142 -6.77 -3.23 -6.16
N VAL A 143 -6.07 -2.75 -5.13
CA VAL A 143 -5.33 -3.59 -4.20
C VAL A 143 -6.28 -4.49 -3.42
N VAL A 144 -7.38 -3.95 -2.88
CA VAL A 144 -8.41 -4.74 -2.19
C VAL A 144 -9.02 -5.79 -3.10
N GLU A 145 -9.37 -5.45 -4.34
CA GLU A 145 -9.86 -6.41 -5.33
C GLU A 145 -8.83 -7.52 -5.61
N LEU A 146 -7.58 -7.15 -5.92
CA LEU A 146 -6.51 -8.09 -6.24
C LEU A 146 -6.19 -9.05 -5.08
N TRP A 147 -6.20 -8.57 -3.84
CA TRP A 147 -6.00 -9.43 -2.67
C TRP A 147 -7.20 -10.35 -2.41
N THR A 148 -8.43 -9.89 -2.70
CA THR A 148 -9.65 -10.70 -2.63
C THR A 148 -9.61 -11.85 -3.62
N ASP A 149 -9.21 -11.58 -4.87
CA ASP A 149 -9.03 -12.61 -5.90
C ASP A 149 -7.92 -13.60 -5.51
N SER A 150 -6.83 -13.10 -4.95
CA SER A 150 -5.73 -13.93 -4.47
C SER A 150 -6.16 -14.85 -3.33
N LEU A 151 -6.92 -14.32 -2.37
CA LEU A 151 -7.50 -15.09 -1.28
C LEU A 151 -8.43 -16.20 -1.81
N THR A 152 -9.28 -15.86 -2.78
CA THR A 152 -10.17 -16.79 -3.47
C THR A 152 -9.40 -17.96 -4.10
N VAL A 153 -8.34 -17.67 -4.86
CA VAL A 153 -7.50 -18.70 -5.49
C VAL A 153 -6.82 -19.57 -4.44
N LEU A 154 -6.26 -18.98 -3.39
CA LEU A 154 -5.56 -19.72 -2.34
C LEU A 154 -6.50 -20.66 -1.57
N MET A 155 -7.70 -20.18 -1.21
CA MET A 155 -8.73 -21.01 -0.58
C MET A 155 -9.18 -22.15 -1.51
N SER A 156 -9.46 -21.87 -2.79
CA SER A 156 -9.95 -22.87 -3.76
C SER A 156 -8.93 -23.99 -4.03
N THR A 157 -7.65 -23.70 -3.81
CA THR A 157 -6.54 -24.64 -4.00
C THR A 157 -6.03 -25.25 -2.69
N GLY A 158 -6.66 -24.94 -1.56
CA GLY A 158 -6.30 -25.46 -0.24
C GLY A 158 -4.97 -24.94 0.31
N GLN A 159 -4.45 -23.83 -0.22
CA GLN A 159 -3.18 -23.22 0.20
C GLN A 159 -3.38 -22.31 1.43
N TRP A 160 -3.89 -22.91 2.52
CA TRP A 160 -4.39 -22.18 3.69
C TRP A 160 -3.33 -21.34 4.41
N GLU A 161 -2.08 -21.79 4.51
CA GLU A 161 -0.98 -20.99 5.09
C GLU A 161 -0.82 -19.65 4.38
N SER A 162 -0.85 -19.66 3.04
CA SER A 162 -0.77 -18.43 2.27
C SER A 162 -2.07 -17.64 2.29
N ALA A 163 -3.21 -18.32 2.40
CA ALA A 163 -4.52 -17.68 2.54
C ALA A 163 -4.59 -16.84 3.82
N TRP A 164 -4.05 -17.33 4.95
CA TRP A 164 -4.05 -16.58 6.21
C TRP A 164 -3.23 -15.30 6.15
N GLN A 165 -2.06 -15.35 5.52
CA GLN A 165 -1.25 -14.15 5.28
C GLN A 165 -2.01 -13.15 4.40
N VAL A 166 -2.60 -13.60 3.29
CA VAL A 166 -3.35 -12.72 2.39
C VAL A 166 -4.61 -12.17 3.07
N ALA A 167 -5.28 -12.95 3.92
CA ALA A 167 -6.44 -12.50 4.68
C ALA A 167 -6.08 -11.38 5.68
N ALA A 168 -4.94 -11.51 6.38
CA ALA A 168 -4.44 -10.49 7.31
C ALA A 168 -4.03 -9.19 6.58
N GLU A 169 -3.27 -9.32 5.48
CA GLU A 169 -2.86 -8.18 4.64
C GLU A 169 -4.08 -7.51 3.98
N LEU A 170 -5.09 -8.28 3.58
CA LEU A 170 -6.34 -7.72 3.06
C LEU A 170 -7.06 -6.89 4.12
N GLY A 171 -7.06 -7.33 5.38
CA GLY A 171 -7.60 -6.53 6.49
C GLY A 171 -6.85 -5.23 6.73
N HIS A 172 -5.55 -5.17 6.41
CA HIS A 172 -4.80 -3.92 6.42
C HIS A 172 -5.35 -2.91 5.40
N TYR A 173 -5.40 -3.30 4.12
CA TYR A 173 -5.85 -2.41 3.05
C TYR A 173 -7.33 -2.04 3.18
N VAL A 174 -8.17 -2.94 3.70
CA VAL A 174 -9.57 -2.61 3.99
C VAL A 174 -9.67 -1.60 5.13
N ALA A 175 -8.87 -1.71 6.19
CA ALA A 175 -8.85 -0.68 7.22
C ALA A 175 -8.40 0.67 6.64
N ASP A 176 -7.30 0.70 5.88
CA ASP A 176 -6.79 1.92 5.23
C ASP A 176 -7.84 2.63 4.36
N SER A 177 -8.58 1.90 3.55
CA SER A 177 -9.61 2.48 2.67
C SER A 177 -10.84 2.97 3.43
N HIS A 178 -10.95 2.68 4.72
CA HIS A 178 -11.92 3.24 5.64
C HIS A 178 -11.37 4.44 6.43
N ASN A 179 -10.09 4.81 6.31
CA ASN A 179 -9.59 6.06 6.87
C ASN A 179 -10.06 7.20 5.96
N PRO A 180 -10.87 8.17 6.42
CA PRO A 180 -11.22 9.29 5.56
C PRO A 180 -9.97 10.05 5.08
N LEU A 181 -8.93 10.14 5.92
CA LEU A 181 -7.69 10.85 5.56
C LEU A 181 -6.84 10.10 4.54
N HIS A 182 -7.07 8.81 4.27
CA HIS A 182 -6.42 8.07 3.18
C HIS A 182 -7.18 8.22 1.85
N LEU A 183 -8.28 8.98 1.85
CA LEU A 183 -9.12 9.17 0.68
C LEU A 183 -8.95 10.55 0.04
N THR A 184 -7.97 11.36 0.46
CA THR A 184 -7.90 12.78 0.08
C THR A 184 -6.49 13.32 -0.12
N LEU A 185 -6.36 14.20 -1.11
CA LEU A 185 -5.18 15.07 -1.30
C LEU A 185 -4.83 15.92 -0.07
N ASN A 186 -5.75 16.10 0.88
CA ASN A 186 -5.56 16.84 2.13
C ASN A 186 -5.30 15.92 3.34
N TYR A 187 -4.73 14.72 3.13
CA TYR A 187 -4.56 13.68 4.14
C TYR A 187 -3.94 14.14 5.47
N ASN A 188 -3.04 15.14 5.43
CA ASN A 188 -2.36 15.67 6.60
C ASN A 188 -2.72 17.13 6.91
N GLY A 189 -3.83 17.64 6.36
CA GLY A 189 -4.30 19.01 6.58
C GLY A 189 -3.45 20.09 5.88
N GLN A 190 -2.56 19.71 4.96
CA GLN A 190 -1.62 20.59 4.27
C GLN A 190 -2.30 21.70 3.43
N SER A 191 -3.53 21.47 2.98
CA SER A 191 -4.30 22.41 2.16
C SER A 191 -5.20 23.32 2.99
N THR A 192 -5.48 22.95 4.25
CA THR A 192 -6.41 23.67 5.15
C THR A 192 -5.71 24.35 6.32
N GLY A 193 -4.43 24.03 6.57
CA GLY A 193 -3.64 24.59 7.68
C GLY A 193 -3.58 23.69 8.92
N ASN A 194 -4.17 22.50 8.85
CA ASN A 194 -4.31 21.52 9.94
C ASN A 194 -3.12 20.54 10.03
N TYR A 195 -1.91 21.01 9.67
CA TYR A 195 -0.74 20.12 9.49
C TYR A 195 -0.54 19.16 10.67
N GLY A 196 -0.41 17.86 10.38
CA GLY A 196 -0.25 16.81 11.38
C GLY A 196 -1.55 16.15 11.84
N ILE A 197 -2.71 16.54 11.30
CA ILE A 197 -4.02 15.96 11.70
C ILE A 197 -4.06 14.45 11.47
N HIS A 198 -3.36 13.93 10.46
CA HIS A 198 -3.27 12.50 10.16
C HIS A 198 -2.92 11.67 11.40
N SER A 199 -1.76 11.96 12.00
CA SER A 199 -1.29 11.28 13.22
C SER A 199 -2.16 11.56 14.45
N ARG A 200 -2.71 12.78 14.57
CA ARG A 200 -3.55 13.16 15.71
C ARG A 200 -4.85 12.37 15.72
N TYR A 201 -5.49 12.24 14.56
CA TYR A 201 -6.72 11.48 14.38
C TYR A 201 -6.47 9.98 14.50
N GLU A 202 -5.62 9.40 13.65
CA GLU A 202 -5.55 7.95 13.47
C GLU A 202 -4.88 7.19 14.64
N THR A 203 -3.97 7.85 15.35
CA THR A 203 -3.09 7.22 16.34
C THR A 203 -3.32 7.82 17.71
N GLN A 204 -3.14 9.14 17.85
CA GLN A 204 -3.09 9.76 19.17
C GLN A 204 -4.48 9.80 19.83
N MET A 205 -5.53 10.07 19.05
CA MET A 205 -6.90 10.05 19.54
C MET A 205 -7.47 8.62 19.64
N ILE A 206 -7.40 7.84 18.56
CA ILE A 206 -8.14 6.56 18.46
C ILE A 206 -7.62 5.50 19.43
N ASN A 207 -6.30 5.38 19.61
CA ASN A 207 -5.70 4.29 20.39
C ASN A 207 -6.22 4.19 21.83
N SER A 208 -6.53 5.32 22.49
CA SER A 208 -7.06 5.30 23.86
C SER A 208 -8.52 4.84 23.95
N HIS A 209 -9.25 4.84 22.83
CA HIS A 209 -10.68 4.55 22.77
C HIS A 209 -11.01 3.17 22.20
N LEU A 210 -10.14 2.59 21.36
CA LEU A 210 -10.34 1.27 20.71
C LEU A 210 -10.89 0.18 21.66
N PRO A 211 -10.33 -0.06 22.86
CA PRO A 211 -10.79 -1.15 23.73
C PRO A 211 -12.21 -0.97 24.30
N GLN A 212 -12.78 0.23 24.16
CA GLN A 212 -14.09 0.60 24.72
C GLN A 212 -15.14 0.84 23.64
N LEU A 213 -14.77 0.74 22.37
CA LEU A 213 -15.70 0.97 21.27
C LEU A 213 -16.85 -0.05 21.31
N PRO A 214 -18.09 0.37 21.02
CA PRO A 214 -19.16 -0.58 20.75
C PRO A 214 -18.80 -1.40 19.51
N LEU A 215 -19.34 -2.62 19.42
CA LEU A 215 -19.18 -3.48 18.25
C LEU A 215 -20.39 -3.34 17.31
N PRO A 216 -20.22 -3.54 15.98
CA PRO A 216 -21.31 -3.43 15.03
C PRO A 216 -22.40 -4.50 15.28
N ASN A 217 -23.62 -4.20 14.85
CA ASN A 217 -24.79 -5.07 15.00
C ASN A 217 -25.25 -5.75 13.69
N SER A 218 -24.45 -5.63 12.64
CA SER A 218 -24.67 -6.22 11.32
C SER A 218 -23.86 -7.51 11.17
N THR A 219 -24.04 -8.24 10.07
CA THR A 219 -23.26 -9.45 9.73
C THR A 219 -22.66 -9.31 8.34
N SER A 220 -21.62 -10.09 8.05
CA SER A 220 -21.04 -10.15 6.69
C SER A 220 -22.09 -10.50 5.64
N ILE A 221 -21.87 -9.98 4.43
CA ILE A 221 -22.67 -10.28 3.24
C ILE A 221 -21.77 -10.62 2.05
N TYR A 222 -22.32 -11.39 1.12
CA TYR A 222 -21.66 -11.65 -0.16
C TYR A 222 -21.71 -10.42 -1.07
N TRP A 223 -20.58 -10.07 -1.69
CA TRP A 223 -20.49 -9.02 -2.70
C TRP A 223 -20.45 -9.60 -4.12
N ASN A 224 -21.35 -9.11 -4.98
CA ASN A 224 -21.36 -9.52 -6.39
C ASN A 224 -20.19 -8.93 -7.20
N SER A 225 -19.66 -7.78 -6.76
CA SER A 225 -18.55 -7.07 -7.38
C SER A 225 -17.74 -6.43 -6.25
N THR A 226 -16.51 -6.92 -6.05
CA THR A 226 -15.63 -6.40 -4.99
C THR A 226 -15.29 -4.94 -5.26
N ILE A 227 -14.90 -4.60 -6.48
CA ILE A 227 -14.47 -3.25 -6.83
C ILE A 227 -15.60 -2.23 -6.67
N ASP A 228 -16.83 -2.55 -7.10
CA ASP A 228 -17.96 -1.63 -6.96
C ASP A 228 -18.36 -1.43 -5.49
N SER A 229 -18.33 -2.49 -4.68
CA SER A 229 -18.56 -2.37 -3.24
C SER A 229 -17.49 -1.51 -2.57
N VAL A 230 -16.24 -1.62 -3.02
CA VAL A 230 -15.13 -0.82 -2.49
C VAL A 230 -15.31 0.66 -2.80
N PHE A 231 -15.60 1.01 -4.05
CA PHE A 231 -15.90 2.40 -4.39
C PHE A 231 -17.14 2.91 -3.65
N GLN A 232 -18.16 2.07 -3.46
CA GLN A 232 -19.37 2.48 -2.73
C GLN A 232 -19.09 2.86 -1.28
N TYR A 233 -18.29 2.09 -0.53
CA TYR A 233 -17.96 2.51 0.84
C TYR A 233 -16.99 3.69 0.86
N ILE A 234 -16.11 3.85 -0.14
CA ILE A 234 -15.26 5.04 -0.26
C ILE A 234 -16.11 6.29 -0.44
N GLU A 235 -17.16 6.23 -1.26
CA GLU A 235 -18.14 7.32 -1.43
C GLU A 235 -18.85 7.66 -0.10
N ASP A 236 -19.15 6.65 0.72
CA ASP A 236 -19.79 6.84 2.02
C ASP A 236 -18.84 7.46 3.07
N VAL A 237 -17.56 7.08 3.06
CA VAL A 237 -16.56 7.45 4.07
C VAL A 237 -15.84 8.75 3.74
N TYR A 238 -15.58 9.05 2.46
CA TYR A 238 -14.88 10.26 2.02
C TYR A 238 -15.44 11.58 2.62
N PRO A 239 -16.78 11.79 2.70
CA PRO A 239 -17.34 13.02 3.27
C PRO A 239 -16.85 13.36 4.69
N TYR A 240 -16.44 12.35 5.48
CA TYR A 240 -15.93 12.52 6.84
C TYR A 240 -14.63 13.32 6.92
N VAL A 241 -13.90 13.48 5.81
CA VAL A 241 -12.72 14.34 5.74
C VAL A 241 -13.05 15.76 6.22
N SER A 242 -14.18 16.32 5.77
CA SER A 242 -14.55 17.68 6.14
C SER A 242 -14.90 17.83 7.63
N ASP A 243 -15.48 16.79 8.24
CA ASP A 243 -15.82 16.77 9.66
C ASP A 243 -14.56 16.66 10.52
N ILE A 244 -13.59 15.83 10.13
CA ILE A 244 -12.29 15.71 10.80
C ILE A 244 -11.54 17.05 10.80
N ILE A 245 -11.50 17.74 9.67
CA ILE A 245 -10.84 19.05 9.57
C ILE A 245 -11.54 20.09 10.45
N ALA A 246 -12.88 20.13 10.43
CA ALA A 246 -13.64 21.06 11.26
C ALA A 246 -13.46 20.79 12.77
N ALA A 247 -13.41 19.52 13.17
CA ALA A 247 -13.17 19.11 14.54
C ALA A 247 -11.74 19.46 15.00
N ASP A 248 -10.73 19.32 14.13
CA ASP A 248 -9.36 19.75 14.42
C ASP A 248 -9.28 21.25 14.70
N ASP A 249 -9.94 22.08 13.88
CA ASP A 249 -10.01 23.54 14.09
C ASP A 249 -10.67 23.87 15.43
N LEU A 250 -11.77 23.19 15.77
CA LEU A 250 -12.48 23.40 17.04
C LEU A 250 -11.61 22.99 18.24
N ALA A 251 -10.98 21.82 18.18
CA ALA A 251 -10.11 21.32 19.23
C ALA A 251 -8.87 22.21 19.42
N TYR A 252 -8.25 22.65 18.32
CA TYR A 252 -7.09 23.55 18.33
C TYR A 252 -7.43 24.91 18.96
N ALA A 253 -8.63 25.43 18.72
CA ALA A 253 -9.10 26.66 19.36
C ALA A 253 -9.23 26.54 20.89
N GLN A 254 -9.45 25.32 21.41
CA GLN A 254 -9.52 25.07 22.86
C GLN A 254 -8.13 24.82 23.47
N ASP A 255 -7.25 24.07 22.80
CA ASP A 255 -5.88 23.84 23.24
C ASP A 255 -4.90 23.72 22.06
N PRO A 256 -4.16 24.79 21.72
CA PRO A 256 -3.25 24.81 20.57
C PRO A 256 -1.94 24.04 20.83
N ASN A 257 -1.74 23.51 22.04
CA ASN A 257 -0.58 22.69 22.39
C ASN A 257 -0.86 21.19 22.27
N TYR A 258 -2.06 20.79 21.79
CA TYR A 258 -2.45 19.39 21.57
C TYR A 258 -2.35 18.51 22.82
N ASN A 259 -2.77 18.99 24.01
CA ASN A 259 -2.82 18.15 25.21
C ASN A 259 -4.18 17.45 25.35
N SER A 260 -4.47 16.94 26.54
CA SER A 260 -5.70 16.18 26.83
C SER A 260 -7.00 16.93 26.50
N THR A 261 -7.02 18.26 26.62
CA THR A 261 -8.22 19.05 26.27
C THR A 261 -8.48 19.03 24.77
N TYR A 262 -7.43 19.17 23.95
CA TYR A 262 -7.55 19.04 22.50
C TYR A 262 -8.12 17.66 22.13
N TYR A 263 -7.54 16.57 22.64
CA TYR A 263 -7.98 15.21 22.31
C TYR A 263 -9.38 14.88 22.83
N SER A 264 -9.77 15.44 23.98
CA SER A 264 -11.14 15.28 24.50
C SER A 264 -12.18 15.93 23.59
N VAL A 265 -11.89 17.13 23.07
CA VAL A 265 -12.79 17.84 22.15
C VAL A 265 -12.82 17.15 20.79
N LEU A 266 -11.64 16.78 20.26
CA LEU A 266 -11.54 16.06 19.00
C LEU A 266 -12.36 14.76 19.04
N TRP A 267 -12.27 14.00 20.14
CA TRP A 267 -13.06 12.79 20.32
C TRP A 267 -14.56 13.08 20.45
N GLU A 268 -14.97 14.07 21.23
CA GLU A 268 -16.39 14.43 21.42
C GLU A 268 -17.07 14.82 20.09
N GLU A 269 -16.34 15.44 19.17
CA GLU A 269 -16.88 15.80 17.85
C GLU A 269 -16.87 14.63 16.84
N LEU A 270 -15.94 13.68 16.99
CA LEU A 270 -15.68 12.64 15.99
C LEU A 270 -16.11 11.23 16.42
N ASP A 271 -16.58 11.02 17.65
CA ASP A 271 -16.86 9.67 18.17
C ASP A 271 -17.81 8.88 17.26
N SER A 272 -18.93 9.48 16.87
CA SER A 272 -19.97 8.82 16.08
C SER A 272 -19.46 8.42 14.69
N LEU A 273 -18.72 9.29 14.00
CA LEU A 273 -18.21 8.98 12.65
C LEU A 273 -17.03 8.03 12.70
N THR A 274 -16.19 8.13 13.73
CA THR A 274 -15.04 7.23 13.93
C THR A 274 -15.55 5.82 14.21
N ILE A 275 -16.58 5.70 15.05
CA ILE A 275 -17.27 4.43 15.32
C ILE A 275 -17.89 3.86 14.04
N ASP A 276 -18.57 4.69 13.24
CA ASP A 276 -19.18 4.24 11.98
C ASP A 276 -18.12 3.74 10.98
N ALA A 277 -17.02 4.47 10.79
CA ALA A 277 -15.93 4.08 9.90
C ALA A 277 -15.29 2.74 10.32
N ILE A 278 -15.03 2.54 11.62
CA ILE A 278 -14.48 1.28 12.15
C ILE A 278 -15.50 0.14 12.05
N HIS A 279 -16.79 0.41 12.28
CA HIS A 279 -17.86 -0.59 12.13
C HIS A 279 -17.97 -1.07 10.69
N ARG A 280 -17.92 -0.15 9.71
CA ARG A 280 -17.87 -0.48 8.29
C ARG A 280 -16.64 -1.31 7.97
N ALA A 281 -15.45 -0.89 8.40
CA ALA A 281 -14.22 -1.63 8.16
C ALA A 281 -14.29 -3.09 8.65
N ILE A 282 -14.84 -3.32 9.85
CA ILE A 282 -15.03 -4.66 10.42
C ILE A 282 -15.98 -5.50 9.58
N ILE A 283 -17.15 -4.96 9.22
CA ILE A 283 -18.19 -5.70 8.49
C ILE A 283 -17.78 -5.93 7.03
N ASP A 284 -17.13 -4.96 6.41
CA ASP A 284 -16.70 -5.04 5.01
C ASP A 284 -15.53 -5.99 4.87
N LEU A 285 -14.58 -6.01 5.81
CA LEU A 285 -13.53 -7.04 5.86
C LEU A 285 -14.12 -8.45 5.99
N ALA A 286 -15.08 -8.64 6.90
CA ALA A 286 -15.77 -9.92 7.05
C ALA A 286 -16.53 -10.32 5.78
N SER A 287 -17.17 -9.36 5.11
CA SER A 287 -17.88 -9.54 3.83
C SER A 287 -16.93 -9.91 2.69
N ILE A 288 -15.75 -9.32 2.65
CA ILE A 288 -14.70 -9.64 1.66
C ILE A 288 -14.16 -11.05 1.88
N TRP A 289 -13.83 -11.42 3.12
CA TRP A 289 -13.41 -12.79 3.43
C TRP A 289 -14.49 -13.80 3.07
N GLN A 290 -15.75 -13.52 3.40
CA GLN A 290 -16.89 -14.36 3.02
C GLN A 290 -17.04 -14.47 1.50
N THR A 291 -16.89 -13.36 0.79
CA THR A 291 -16.96 -13.30 -0.68
C THR A 291 -15.87 -14.16 -1.32
N ALA A 292 -14.62 -14.03 -0.87
CA ALA A 292 -13.52 -14.85 -1.34
C ALA A 292 -13.75 -16.35 -1.09
N TRP A 293 -14.25 -16.70 0.11
CA TRP A 293 -14.55 -18.07 0.48
C TRP A 293 -15.69 -18.68 -0.35
N ILE A 294 -16.78 -17.94 -0.58
CA ILE A 294 -17.89 -18.38 -1.44
C ILE A 294 -17.40 -18.57 -2.88
N ASN A 295 -16.65 -17.61 -3.41
CA ASN A 295 -16.10 -17.70 -4.77
C ASN A 295 -15.09 -18.86 -4.91
N ALA A 296 -14.41 -19.24 -3.83
CA ALA A 296 -13.52 -20.39 -3.78
C ALA A 296 -14.27 -21.75 -3.77
N GLY A 297 -15.60 -21.76 -3.78
CA GLY A 297 -16.42 -22.96 -3.70
C GLY A 297 -16.69 -23.43 -2.27
N SER A 298 -16.60 -22.51 -1.30
CA SER A 298 -16.85 -22.79 0.12
C SER A 298 -16.04 -23.97 0.68
N PRO A 299 -14.71 -23.98 0.52
CA PRO A 299 -13.89 -25.09 0.97
C PRO A 299 -13.97 -25.21 2.49
N THR A 300 -14.05 -26.44 2.99
CA THR A 300 -13.92 -26.70 4.42
C THR A 300 -12.45 -26.82 4.78
N LEU A 301 -12.04 -26.18 5.87
CA LEU A 301 -10.75 -26.48 6.48
C LEU A 301 -10.88 -27.88 7.10
N SER A 302 -10.33 -28.92 6.45
CA SER A 302 -10.36 -30.25 7.03
C SER A 302 -9.65 -30.21 8.38
N ALA A 303 -10.33 -30.57 9.46
CA ALA A 303 -9.77 -30.67 10.79
C ALA A 303 -8.57 -31.65 10.77
N GLY A 304 -7.38 -31.10 10.58
CA GLY A 304 -6.20 -31.85 10.21
C GLY A 304 -4.97 -30.94 10.13
N ASN A 305 -4.84 -30.05 11.11
CA ASN A 305 -3.62 -29.76 11.88
C ASN A 305 -3.41 -28.26 12.11
N GLU A 306 -3.69 -27.91 13.36
CA GLU A 306 -3.10 -26.79 14.09
C GLU A 306 -1.56 -26.95 14.03
N SER A 307 -0.84 -25.92 13.55
CA SER A 307 0.63 -25.83 13.60
C SER A 307 1.42 -27.01 12.97
N LEU A 308 1.21 -27.31 11.69
CA LEU A 308 2.15 -28.21 10.99
C LEU A 308 3.44 -27.49 10.67
N GLN A 309 4.55 -28.00 11.20
CA GLN A 309 5.78 -27.94 10.41
C GLN A 309 5.45 -28.52 9.04
N PRO A 310 5.88 -27.87 7.94
CA PRO A 310 5.51 -28.32 6.62
C PRO A 310 5.90 -29.79 6.45
N GLU A 311 5.01 -30.60 5.89
CA GLU A 311 5.30 -32.04 5.70
C GLU A 311 6.11 -32.29 4.44
N GLU A 312 6.09 -31.34 3.50
CA GLU A 312 6.72 -31.47 2.19
C GLU A 312 7.48 -30.20 1.80
N PHE A 313 8.48 -30.37 0.93
CA PHE A 313 9.13 -29.25 0.27
C PHE A 313 8.20 -28.67 -0.78
N ILE A 314 7.97 -27.35 -0.72
CA ILE A 314 7.10 -26.65 -1.68
C ILE A 314 7.75 -25.31 -2.04
N LEU A 315 7.79 -24.98 -3.33
CA LEU A 315 8.00 -23.63 -3.86
C LEU A 315 6.68 -23.09 -4.39
N TYR A 316 6.18 -22.05 -3.74
CA TYR A 316 4.95 -21.38 -4.13
C TYR A 316 5.17 -20.46 -5.32
N GLN A 317 4.07 -20.11 -5.98
CA GLN A 317 4.09 -19.05 -6.99
C GLN A 317 4.41 -17.72 -6.31
N ASN A 318 5.29 -16.92 -6.91
CA ASN A 318 5.63 -15.60 -6.40
C ASN A 318 4.40 -14.70 -6.47
N TYR A 319 4.25 -13.81 -5.50
CA TYR A 319 3.12 -12.90 -5.42
C TYR A 319 3.55 -11.50 -4.97
N PRO A 320 3.11 -10.41 -5.65
CA PRO A 320 2.27 -10.40 -6.86
C PRO A 320 2.97 -11.03 -8.08
N ASN A 321 2.22 -11.43 -9.10
CA ASN A 321 2.74 -11.87 -10.40
C ASN A 321 1.65 -11.72 -11.49
N PRO A 322 1.80 -10.81 -12.47
CA PRO A 322 2.97 -9.98 -12.73
C PRO A 322 3.30 -9.00 -11.59
N PHE A 323 4.56 -8.58 -11.48
CA PHE A 323 5.03 -7.74 -10.37
C PHE A 323 5.85 -6.54 -10.86
N ASN A 324 5.94 -5.48 -10.05
CA ASN A 324 6.70 -4.27 -10.36
C ASN A 324 7.19 -3.54 -9.07
N PRO A 325 8.50 -3.37 -8.85
CA PRO A 325 9.58 -4.27 -9.23
C PRO A 325 9.79 -5.38 -8.18
N THR A 326 8.98 -5.42 -7.13
CA THR A 326 9.14 -6.35 -5.99
C THR A 326 8.06 -7.43 -5.97
N THR A 327 8.42 -8.62 -5.50
CA THR A 327 7.50 -9.75 -5.30
C THR A 327 7.98 -10.62 -4.15
N ASN A 328 7.09 -11.32 -3.46
CA ASN A 328 7.44 -12.28 -2.42
C ASN A 328 7.49 -13.71 -2.99
N ILE A 329 8.53 -14.46 -2.64
CA ILE A 329 8.67 -15.89 -2.95
C ILE A 329 8.58 -16.66 -1.64
N ARG A 330 7.52 -17.47 -1.51
CA ARG A 330 7.30 -18.34 -0.35
C ARG A 330 7.72 -19.77 -0.65
N TYR A 331 8.21 -20.48 0.37
CA TYR A 331 8.57 -21.89 0.27
C TYR A 331 8.53 -22.60 1.63
N ASN A 332 8.33 -23.91 1.59
CA ASN A 332 8.23 -24.76 2.77
C ASN A 332 9.46 -25.66 2.89
N LEU A 333 10.01 -25.76 4.10
CA LEU A 333 11.12 -26.65 4.44
C LEU A 333 10.68 -27.65 5.51
N PRO A 334 10.40 -28.93 5.19
CA PRO A 334 9.98 -29.93 6.17
C PRO A 334 11.10 -30.38 7.12
N GLN A 335 12.34 -29.99 6.82
CA GLN A 335 13.51 -30.25 7.64
C GLN A 335 14.58 -29.17 7.40
N ARG A 336 15.50 -29.03 8.35
CA ARG A 336 16.66 -28.15 8.21
C ARG A 336 17.44 -28.51 6.93
N SER A 337 17.63 -27.53 6.05
CA SER A 337 18.17 -27.75 4.71
C SER A 337 19.10 -26.62 4.28
N ASP A 338 20.09 -26.93 3.44
CA ASP A 338 20.87 -25.93 2.73
C ASP A 338 20.04 -25.42 1.54
N VAL A 339 19.58 -24.17 1.62
CA VAL A 339 18.64 -23.57 0.67
C VAL A 339 19.39 -22.63 -0.27
N GLN A 340 19.17 -22.81 -1.56
CA GLN A 340 19.59 -21.88 -2.61
C GLN A 340 18.38 -21.48 -3.45
N ILE A 341 18.09 -20.18 -3.55
CA ILE A 341 17.06 -19.66 -4.45
C ILE A 341 17.70 -18.74 -5.48
N THR A 342 17.59 -19.11 -6.75
CA THR A 342 18.27 -18.43 -7.85
C THR A 342 17.28 -18.05 -8.95
N ILE A 343 17.43 -16.85 -9.48
CA ILE A 343 16.65 -16.32 -10.60
C ILE A 343 17.44 -16.53 -11.89
N PHE A 344 16.73 -16.97 -12.93
CA PHE A 344 17.23 -17.21 -14.27
C PHE A 344 16.44 -16.41 -15.30
N ASP A 345 17.11 -15.97 -16.36
CA ASP A 345 16.46 -15.40 -17.53
C ASP A 345 15.88 -16.47 -18.47
N LEU A 346 15.22 -16.04 -19.56
CA LEU A 346 14.67 -16.95 -20.58
C LEU A 346 15.70 -17.84 -21.28
N ALA A 347 16.99 -17.45 -21.26
CA ALA A 347 18.08 -18.24 -21.82
C ALA A 347 18.66 -19.23 -20.80
N GLY A 348 18.13 -19.28 -19.57
CA GLY A 348 18.61 -20.11 -18.48
C GLY A 348 19.90 -19.58 -17.84
N ARG A 349 20.26 -18.31 -18.05
CA ARG A 349 21.42 -17.69 -17.40
C ARG A 349 21.02 -17.21 -16.02
N GLU A 350 21.86 -17.50 -15.03
CA GLU A 350 21.72 -16.98 -13.67
C GLU A 350 21.79 -15.44 -13.70
N VAL A 351 20.77 -14.81 -13.12
CA VAL A 351 20.67 -13.36 -12.98
C VAL A 351 21.13 -12.95 -11.59
N THR A 352 20.60 -13.60 -10.56
CA THR A 352 20.95 -13.35 -9.16
C THR A 352 20.54 -14.53 -8.28
N THR A 353 21.20 -14.69 -7.13
CA THR A 353 20.83 -15.64 -6.07
C THR A 353 20.27 -14.84 -4.89
N LEU A 354 19.02 -15.12 -4.52
CA LEU A 354 18.32 -14.44 -3.43
C LEU A 354 18.66 -15.04 -2.06
N VAL A 355 18.87 -16.35 -1.99
CA VAL A 355 19.17 -17.09 -0.76
C VAL A 355 20.27 -18.10 -1.05
N SER A 356 21.22 -18.25 -0.12
CA SER A 356 22.27 -19.26 -0.17
C SER A 356 22.79 -19.56 1.24
N GLU A 357 21.96 -20.18 2.07
CA GLU A 357 22.27 -20.47 3.48
C GLU A 357 21.53 -21.70 4.01
N THR A 358 21.99 -22.22 5.15
CA THR A 358 21.29 -23.29 5.89
C THR A 358 20.13 -22.69 6.68
N GLN A 359 18.91 -23.16 6.44
CA GLN A 359 17.71 -22.71 7.14
C GLN A 359 17.06 -23.86 7.92
N ASP A 360 16.52 -23.56 9.11
CA ASP A 360 15.76 -24.52 9.91
C ASP A 360 14.37 -24.80 9.30
N VAL A 361 13.77 -25.92 9.72
CA VAL A 361 12.41 -26.35 9.37
C VAL A 361 11.39 -25.21 9.53
N GLY A 362 10.43 -25.13 8.62
CA GLY A 362 9.32 -24.19 8.67
C GLY A 362 8.98 -23.58 7.32
N HIS A 363 7.93 -22.75 7.35
CA HIS A 363 7.53 -21.90 6.25
C HIS A 363 8.46 -20.70 6.16
N LYS A 364 8.88 -20.34 4.94
CA LYS A 364 9.82 -19.25 4.66
C LYS A 364 9.22 -18.33 3.61
N SER A 365 9.57 -17.06 3.70
CA SER A 365 9.24 -16.04 2.70
C SER A 365 10.45 -15.16 2.48
N ILE A 366 10.71 -14.82 1.23
CA ILE A 366 11.75 -13.86 0.85
C ILE A 366 11.19 -12.81 -0.10
N LEU A 367 11.65 -11.58 0.10
CA LEU A 367 11.41 -10.50 -0.83
C LEU A 367 12.40 -10.59 -2.01
N CYS A 368 11.87 -10.58 -3.22
CA CYS A 368 12.63 -10.43 -4.46
C CYS A 368 12.47 -9.00 -4.97
N ASP A 369 13.54 -8.19 -4.89
CA ASP A 369 13.62 -6.89 -5.54
C ASP A 369 14.28 -7.01 -6.92
N ALA A 370 13.50 -6.79 -7.97
CA ALA A 370 13.94 -6.85 -9.36
C ALA A 370 14.15 -5.45 -9.97
N SER A 371 14.41 -4.42 -9.15
CA SER A 371 14.62 -3.03 -9.60
C SER A 371 15.77 -2.89 -10.61
N ASN A 372 16.75 -3.79 -10.58
CA ASN A 372 17.88 -3.81 -11.53
C ASN A 372 17.68 -4.76 -12.73
N MET A 373 16.52 -5.41 -12.85
CA MET A 373 16.20 -6.33 -13.93
C MET A 373 15.34 -5.64 -15.01
N SER A 374 15.38 -6.13 -16.25
CA SER A 374 14.54 -5.63 -17.35
C SER A 374 13.14 -6.24 -17.29
N SER A 375 12.09 -5.53 -17.72
CA SER A 375 10.75 -6.13 -17.84
C SER A 375 10.79 -7.39 -18.71
N GLY A 376 10.06 -8.43 -18.31
CA GLY A 376 10.07 -9.70 -19.01
C GLY A 376 9.76 -10.90 -18.13
N MET A 377 9.83 -12.07 -18.75
CA MET A 377 9.62 -13.35 -18.07
C MET A 377 10.94 -13.87 -17.51
N TYR A 378 10.88 -14.37 -16.29
CA TYR A 378 11.99 -14.99 -15.57
C TYR A 378 11.56 -16.33 -14.99
N PHE A 379 12.54 -17.13 -14.60
CA PHE A 379 12.33 -18.33 -13.80
C PHE A 379 13.04 -18.15 -12.47
N TYR A 380 12.48 -18.70 -11.40
CA TYR A 380 13.18 -18.83 -10.14
C TYR A 380 13.12 -20.29 -9.70
N GLN A 381 14.23 -20.77 -9.17
CA GLN A 381 14.41 -22.14 -8.75
C GLN A 381 14.86 -22.17 -7.29
N ILE A 382 14.27 -23.08 -6.53
CA ILE A 382 14.79 -23.46 -5.22
C ILE A 382 15.55 -24.78 -5.35
N VAL A 383 16.69 -24.88 -4.67
CA VAL A 383 17.41 -26.10 -4.37
C VAL A 383 17.48 -26.20 -2.85
N ALA A 384 16.94 -27.27 -2.27
CA ALA A 384 16.98 -27.53 -0.83
C ALA A 384 17.33 -29.00 -0.59
N GLY A 385 18.62 -29.30 -0.40
CA GLY A 385 19.12 -30.67 -0.42
C GLY A 385 18.88 -31.35 -1.78
N GLU A 386 18.05 -32.41 -1.81
CA GLU A 386 17.68 -33.11 -3.05
C GLU A 386 16.45 -32.51 -3.75
N PHE A 387 15.71 -31.62 -3.08
CA PHE A 387 14.53 -30.99 -3.66
C PHE A 387 14.92 -29.87 -4.63
N VAL A 388 14.37 -29.93 -5.84
CA VAL A 388 14.51 -28.88 -6.85
C VAL A 388 13.14 -28.58 -7.44
N GLN A 389 12.69 -27.32 -7.34
CA GLN A 389 11.46 -26.86 -7.99
C GLN A 389 11.70 -25.52 -8.68
N THR A 390 11.12 -25.34 -9.86
CA THR A 390 11.23 -24.12 -10.66
C THR A 390 9.84 -23.56 -10.95
N ARG A 391 9.70 -22.24 -10.88
CA ARG A 391 8.47 -21.49 -11.17
C ARG A 391 8.78 -20.33 -12.10
N LYS A 392 7.76 -19.82 -12.80
CA LYS A 392 7.88 -18.66 -13.70
C LYS A 392 7.40 -17.40 -12.99
N MET A 393 7.99 -16.26 -13.31
CA MET A 393 7.54 -14.94 -12.85
C MET A 393 7.58 -13.91 -13.99
N MET A 394 6.72 -12.91 -13.93
CA MET A 394 6.62 -11.85 -14.93
C MET A 394 6.85 -10.48 -14.29
N LEU A 395 7.94 -9.82 -14.65
CA LEU A 395 8.25 -8.45 -14.22
C LEU A 395 7.69 -7.46 -15.24
N LEU A 396 6.86 -6.53 -14.77
CA LEU A 396 6.40 -5.36 -15.50
C LEU A 396 7.13 -4.14 -14.95
N LYS A 397 7.59 -3.23 -15.81
CA LYS A 397 8.09 -1.91 -15.42
C LYS A 397 7.47 -0.86 -16.32
#